data_AF-A0AAD9TXM1-F1
#
_entry.id   AF-A0AAD9TXM1-F1
#
_cell.length_a   1.000
_cell.length_b   1.000
_cell.length_c   1.000
_cell.angle_alpha   90.00
_cell.angle_beta   90.00
_cell.angle_gamma   90.00
#
_symmetry.space_group_name_H-M   'P 1'
#
loop_
_entity.id
_entity.type
_entity.pdbx_description
1 polymer ?
#
loop_
_entity_poly.entity_id
_entity_poly.type
_entity_poly.pdbx_seq_one_letter_code
_entity_poly.pdbx_strand_id
1 'polypeptide(L)'
;MESGQWWNDDLKCVVVEKNVFDKWVKSHQTAKGLRNMHFPYYEELGIVFGKDRANGQGAIGFSETVEEIGNEDDQHNDFDPFYPSNELNGNANMSSTNTPLTQSSKKGKKRSRNEDPIVDFLKNSIKEFGNMQTTASDSIERLVDCFQFEADGATRRMKVFDELKKIDGMTNAQRVKVGQLLVHDQVNIDYFFTLDEEFKLDFLLSLLE
;
A
#
# COMPACT_ATOMS: atom_id res chain seq x y z
N MET A 1 21.96 -25.76 -27.93
CA MET A 1 20.85 -25.25 -27.11
C MET A 1 20.45 -23.93 -27.74
N GLU A 2 19.37 -23.92 -28.49
CA GLU A 2 18.89 -22.70 -29.15
C GLU A 2 18.21 -21.82 -28.12
N SER A 3 18.91 -20.77 -27.73
CA SER A 3 18.38 -19.67 -26.93
C SER A 3 17.49 -18.79 -27.80
N GLY A 4 16.23 -18.62 -27.40
CA GLY A 4 15.65 -17.27 -27.51
C GLY A 4 14.43 -17.05 -28.39
N GLN A 5 13.41 -17.92 -28.38
CA GLN A 5 12.09 -17.48 -28.88
C GLN A 5 10.92 -18.22 -28.25
N TRP A 6 10.79 -18.09 -26.93
CA TRP A 6 9.55 -18.46 -26.22
C TRP A 6 8.56 -17.30 -26.17
N TRP A 7 8.94 -16.11 -26.64
CA TRP A 7 8.08 -14.94 -26.69
C TRP A 7 7.40 -14.83 -28.06
N ASN A 8 6.09 -14.69 -28.06
CA ASN A 8 5.31 -14.29 -29.23
C ASN A 8 4.98 -12.80 -29.10
N ASP A 9 5.51 -12.00 -30.02
CA ASP A 9 5.34 -10.56 -29.97
C ASP A 9 3.94 -10.09 -30.38
N ASP A 10 3.27 -10.80 -31.29
CA ASP A 10 1.91 -10.45 -31.73
C ASP A 10 0.87 -10.72 -30.63
N LEU A 11 1.03 -11.85 -29.92
CA LEU A 11 0.15 -12.24 -28.82
C LEU A 11 0.62 -11.68 -27.47
N LYS A 12 1.78 -11.03 -27.46
CA LYS A 12 2.50 -10.58 -26.26
C LYS A 12 2.46 -11.62 -25.14
N CYS A 13 2.86 -12.86 -25.44
CA CYS A 13 2.78 -13.97 -24.49
C CYS A 13 3.90 -15.00 -24.65
N VAL A 14 4.08 -15.85 -23.63
CA VAL A 14 5.05 -16.94 -23.67
C VAL A 14 4.44 -18.16 -24.38
N VAL A 15 4.91 -18.45 -25.59
CA VAL A 15 4.54 -19.60 -26.42
C VAL A 15 5.68 -20.60 -26.47
N VAL A 16 5.51 -21.72 -25.77
CA VAL A 16 6.47 -22.83 -25.74
C VAL A 16 5.73 -24.15 -25.49
N GLU A 17 6.35 -25.28 -25.83
CA GLU A 17 5.82 -26.59 -25.51
C GLU A 17 5.61 -26.77 -24.00
N LYS A 18 4.47 -27.37 -23.62
CA LYS A 18 4.11 -27.59 -22.22
C LYS A 18 5.19 -28.34 -21.45
N ASN A 19 5.76 -29.39 -22.04
CA ASN A 19 6.80 -30.22 -21.39
C ASN A 19 8.09 -29.46 -21.12
N VAL A 20 8.43 -28.47 -21.96
CA VAL A 20 9.61 -27.62 -21.81
C VAL A 20 9.35 -26.57 -20.73
N PHE A 21 8.19 -25.92 -20.76
CA PHE A 21 7.76 -24.96 -19.74
C PHE A 21 7.67 -25.59 -18.36
N ASP A 22 7.02 -26.75 -18.24
CA ASP A 22 6.84 -27.45 -16.96
C ASP A 22 8.19 -27.88 -16.35
N LYS A 23 9.19 -28.21 -17.18
CA LYS A 23 10.56 -28.47 -16.72
C LYS A 23 11.25 -27.21 -16.21
N TRP A 24 11.06 -26.07 -16.89
CA TRP A 24 11.64 -24.78 -16.49
C TRP A 24 10.98 -24.17 -15.25
N VAL A 25 9.65 -24.28 -15.11
CA VAL A 25 8.91 -23.80 -13.93
C VAL A 25 9.36 -24.51 -12.64
N LYS A 26 9.87 -25.74 -12.72
CA LYS A 26 10.44 -26.42 -11.54
C LYS A 26 11.61 -25.65 -10.90
N SER A 27 12.36 -24.87 -11.67
CA SER A 27 13.40 -23.97 -11.15
C SER A 27 12.93 -22.52 -10.97
N HIS A 28 11.78 -22.15 -11.55
CA HIS A 28 11.19 -20.80 -11.48
C HIS A 28 9.70 -20.88 -11.09
N GLN A 29 9.44 -21.24 -9.83
CA GLN A 29 8.09 -21.52 -9.35
C GLN A 29 7.13 -20.31 -9.48
N THR A 30 7.67 -19.09 -9.43
CA THR A 30 6.92 -17.83 -9.62
C THR A 30 6.34 -17.67 -11.02
N ALA A 31 6.88 -18.37 -12.01
CA ALA A 31 6.41 -18.31 -13.39
C ALA A 31 5.31 -19.33 -13.70
N LYS A 32 4.84 -20.10 -12.70
CA LYS A 32 3.75 -21.06 -12.87
C LYS A 32 2.50 -20.37 -13.39
N GLY A 33 1.96 -20.88 -14.49
CA GLY A 33 0.75 -20.35 -15.12
C GLY A 33 0.97 -19.23 -16.14
N LEU A 34 2.20 -18.73 -16.34
CA LEU A 34 2.47 -17.65 -17.30
C LEU A 34 2.49 -18.09 -18.77
N ARG A 35 2.48 -19.39 -19.04
CA ARG A 35 2.41 -19.94 -20.41
C ARG A 35 1.08 -19.56 -21.05
N ASN A 36 1.13 -18.96 -22.23
CA ASN A 36 -0.02 -18.46 -23.00
C ASN A 36 -0.87 -17.38 -22.29
N MET A 37 -0.35 -16.76 -21.23
CA MET A 37 -0.97 -15.58 -20.63
C MET A 37 -0.63 -14.35 -21.46
N HIS A 38 -1.65 -13.60 -21.88
CA HIS A 38 -1.46 -12.41 -22.72
C HIS A 38 -1.08 -11.21 -21.86
N PHE A 39 -0.06 -10.47 -22.31
CA PHE A 39 0.38 -9.20 -21.76
C PHE A 39 0.19 -8.09 -22.80
N PRO A 40 -1.05 -7.71 -23.12
CA PRO A 40 -1.35 -6.78 -24.22
C PRO A 40 -0.69 -5.41 -24.06
N TYR A 41 -0.30 -5.03 -22.83
CA TYR A 41 0.34 -3.75 -22.50
C TYR A 41 1.86 -3.88 -22.23
N TYR A 42 2.51 -4.92 -22.73
CA TYR A 42 3.92 -5.21 -22.43
C TYR A 42 4.87 -4.05 -22.77
N GLU A 43 4.65 -3.35 -23.89
CA GLU A 43 5.51 -2.24 -24.31
C GLU A 43 5.30 -1.00 -23.42
N GLU A 44 4.05 -0.74 -23.04
CA GLU A 44 3.65 0.38 -22.20
C GLU A 44 4.16 0.21 -20.77
N LEU A 45 4.20 -1.03 -20.27
CA LEU A 45 4.88 -1.35 -19.00
C LEU A 45 6.38 -0.99 -19.09
N GLY A 46 7.03 -1.20 -20.24
CA GLY A 46 8.41 -0.76 -20.46
C GLY A 46 8.60 0.77 -20.39
N ILE A 47 7.56 1.54 -20.69
CA ILE A 47 7.56 3.02 -20.57
C ILE A 47 7.39 3.42 -19.10
N VAL A 48 6.41 2.83 -18.40
CA VAL A 48 6.11 3.15 -16.98
C VAL A 48 7.26 2.75 -16.07
N PHE A 49 7.81 1.56 -16.25
CA PHE A 49 8.89 1.04 -15.40
C PHE A 49 10.27 1.54 -15.84
N GLY A 50 10.37 2.21 -16.99
CA GLY A 50 11.61 2.70 -17.58
C GLY A 50 12.51 1.57 -18.05
N LYS A 51 12.68 1.43 -19.37
CA LYS A 51 13.57 0.43 -19.99
C LYS A 51 15.00 0.46 -19.43
N ASP A 52 15.45 1.61 -18.94
CA ASP A 52 16.79 1.85 -18.37
C ASP A 52 16.88 1.81 -16.83
N ARG A 53 15.76 1.71 -16.09
CA ARG A 53 15.77 1.62 -14.61
C ARG A 53 16.13 0.22 -14.09
N ALA A 54 16.13 -0.80 -14.95
CA ALA A 54 16.39 -2.19 -14.57
C ALA A 54 17.88 -2.62 -14.62
N ASN A 55 18.78 -1.78 -15.16
CA ASN A 55 20.21 -2.08 -15.18
C ASN A 55 20.90 -1.60 -13.88
N GLY A 56 20.62 -2.29 -12.78
CA GLY A 56 21.56 -2.53 -11.66
C GLY A 56 22.14 -1.36 -10.84
N GLN A 57 21.94 -0.09 -11.20
CA GLN A 57 22.56 1.05 -10.49
C GLN A 57 21.65 2.26 -10.24
N GLY A 58 20.37 2.21 -10.66
CA GLY A 58 19.42 3.33 -10.51
C GLY A 58 18.01 2.91 -10.08
N ALA A 59 17.90 1.81 -9.32
CA ALA A 59 16.62 1.33 -8.80
C ALA A 59 16.10 2.25 -7.70
N ILE A 60 15.39 3.31 -8.10
CA ILE A 60 14.60 4.17 -7.22
C ILE A 60 13.41 3.33 -6.74
N GLY A 61 13.31 3.13 -5.42
CA GLY A 61 12.24 2.32 -4.83
C GLY A 61 10.87 2.99 -5.02
N PHE A 62 9.80 2.21 -4.95
CA PHE A 62 8.41 2.71 -5.09
C PHE A 62 8.11 3.92 -4.18
N SER A 63 8.72 3.98 -2.99
CA SER A 63 8.58 5.12 -2.07
C SER A 63 9.23 6.42 -2.58
N GLU A 64 10.30 6.32 -3.37
CA GLU A 64 11.09 7.44 -3.85
C GLU A 64 10.52 7.99 -5.18
N THR A 65 9.81 7.15 -5.96
CA THR A 65 9.10 7.59 -7.18
C THR A 65 7.85 8.43 -6.88
N VAL A 66 7.24 8.26 -5.70
CA VAL A 66 6.06 9.04 -5.28
C VAL A 66 6.41 10.50 -4.98
N GLU A 67 7.65 10.78 -4.55
CA GLU A 67 8.14 12.15 -4.31
C GLU A 67 8.45 12.91 -5.60
N GLU A 68 8.78 12.20 -6.69
CA GLU A 68 9.10 12.79 -8.00
C GLU A 68 7.83 13.24 -8.76
N ILE A 69 6.70 12.54 -8.59
CA ILE A 69 5.41 12.89 -9.22
C ILE A 69 4.81 14.19 -8.64
N GLY A 70 5.28 14.63 -7.47
CA GLY A 70 4.81 15.86 -6.80
C GLY A 70 5.60 17.13 -7.11
N ASN A 71 6.78 17.03 -7.75
CA ASN A 71 7.75 18.13 -7.81
C ASN A 71 8.29 18.43 -9.24
N GLU A 72 7.46 18.33 -10.28
CA GLU A 72 7.82 18.85 -11.61
C GLU A 72 7.39 20.32 -11.77
N ASP A 73 8.01 21.22 -10.99
CA ASP A 73 8.19 22.62 -11.39
C ASP A 73 9.67 22.82 -11.72
N ASP A 74 9.93 23.06 -13.01
CA ASP A 74 11.10 23.71 -13.60
C ASP A 74 12.52 23.25 -13.19
N GLN A 75 13.05 22.25 -13.90
CA GLN A 75 14.42 22.37 -14.43
C GLN A 75 14.71 21.47 -15.63
N HIS A 76 14.83 22.11 -16.79
CA HIS A 76 15.48 21.57 -17.98
C HIS A 76 16.87 21.01 -17.64
N ASN A 77 17.09 19.74 -17.93
CA ASN A 77 18.38 19.26 -18.41
C ASN A 77 18.10 18.38 -19.63
N ASP A 78 18.42 18.93 -20.80
CA ASP A 78 18.37 18.24 -22.08
C ASP A 78 19.40 17.09 -22.08
N PHE A 79 18.94 15.86 -21.87
CA PHE A 79 19.64 14.67 -22.36
C PHE A 79 18.77 14.07 -23.47
N ASP A 80 19.11 14.41 -24.71
CA ASP A 80 18.49 13.85 -25.92
C ASP A 80 19.16 12.51 -26.26
N PRO A 81 18.47 11.35 -26.13
CA PRO A 81 19.07 10.03 -26.39
C PRO A 81 19.21 9.70 -27.88
N PHE A 82 18.90 10.63 -28.79
CA PHE A 82 18.87 10.36 -30.23
C PHE A 82 19.95 11.11 -31.03
N TYR A 83 21.21 11.05 -30.57
CA TYR A 83 22.36 11.40 -31.41
C TYR A 83 23.40 10.26 -31.42
N PRO A 84 23.75 9.68 -32.58
CA PRO A 84 24.87 8.75 -32.66
C PRO A 84 26.17 9.55 -32.63
N SER A 85 26.74 9.72 -31.43
CA SER A 85 28.07 10.30 -31.24
C SER A 85 29.13 9.28 -31.63
N ASN A 86 29.51 9.35 -32.91
CA ASN A 86 30.57 8.57 -33.50
C ASN A 86 31.90 9.30 -33.28
N GLU A 87 32.60 9.08 -32.15
CA GLU A 87 33.97 9.60 -31.98
C GLU A 87 34.90 8.59 -31.31
N LEU A 88 35.75 7.97 -32.15
CA LEU A 88 37.12 7.63 -31.80
C LEU A 88 38.00 8.46 -32.74
N ASN A 89 38.50 9.58 -32.21
CA ASN A 89 39.41 10.49 -32.88
C ASN A 89 40.80 9.85 -32.99
N GLY A 90 41.36 9.87 -34.20
CA GLY A 90 42.68 9.36 -34.54
C GLY A 90 43.30 10.13 -35.71
N ASN A 91 43.68 11.38 -35.45
CA ASN A 91 44.83 12.11 -36.02
C ASN A 91 44.75 12.79 -37.41
N ALA A 92 45.29 14.02 -37.41
CA ALA A 92 45.97 14.75 -38.48
C ALA A 92 45.20 15.38 -39.67
N ASN A 93 45.13 16.72 -39.60
CA ASN A 93 45.55 17.71 -40.61
C ASN A 93 44.68 18.09 -41.84
N MET A 94 44.48 19.42 -41.93
CA MET A 94 44.49 20.31 -43.12
C MET A 94 43.20 20.63 -43.92
N SER A 95 42.81 21.91 -43.79
CA SER A 95 42.40 22.89 -44.81
C SER A 95 40.99 22.91 -45.45
N SER A 96 40.28 24.02 -45.13
CA SER A 96 39.51 24.94 -45.99
C SER A 96 38.37 24.43 -46.91
N THR A 97 37.15 24.99 -46.78
CA THR A 97 36.60 26.08 -47.66
C THR A 97 35.12 26.39 -47.32
N ASN A 98 34.75 27.67 -47.44
CA ASN A 98 33.47 28.35 -47.17
C ASN A 98 32.20 27.81 -47.89
N THR A 99 31.02 27.92 -47.27
CA THR A 99 29.94 28.89 -47.65
C THR A 99 28.68 28.79 -46.75
N PRO A 100 27.98 29.91 -46.44
CA PRO A 100 26.82 29.97 -45.52
C PRO A 100 25.46 30.16 -46.24
N LEU A 101 24.38 30.27 -45.44
CA LEU A 101 22.97 30.65 -45.75
C LEU A 101 22.02 29.43 -45.86
N THR A 102 20.87 29.30 -45.21
CA THR A 102 19.89 30.26 -44.65
C THR A 102 19.09 29.66 -43.48
N GLN A 103 18.56 30.55 -42.65
CA GLN A 103 17.78 30.28 -41.44
C GLN A 103 16.32 29.88 -41.71
N SER A 104 15.82 29.04 -40.80
CA SER A 104 14.51 29.13 -40.12
C SER A 104 13.22 29.11 -40.96
N SER A 105 12.47 28.00 -40.82
CA SER A 105 11.21 28.04 -40.06
C SER A 105 10.49 26.68 -40.13
N LYS A 106 10.48 25.91 -39.03
CA LYS A 106 9.46 24.89 -38.80
C LYS A 106 8.83 25.11 -37.43
N LYS A 107 7.57 25.56 -37.48
CA LYS A 107 6.64 25.70 -36.36
C LYS A 107 6.71 24.45 -35.47
N GLY A 108 7.18 24.63 -34.24
CA GLY A 108 7.00 23.65 -33.17
C GLY A 108 5.51 23.44 -32.92
N LYS A 109 5.03 22.24 -33.24
CA LYS A 109 3.67 21.82 -32.92
C LYS A 109 3.68 21.52 -31.41
N LYS A 110 3.12 22.43 -30.60
CA LYS A 110 2.81 22.18 -29.19
C LYS A 110 2.10 20.82 -29.12
N ARG A 111 2.75 19.81 -28.55
CA ARG A 111 2.07 18.55 -28.19
C ARG A 111 1.08 18.91 -27.08
N SER A 112 -0.20 18.81 -27.42
CA SER A 112 -1.29 18.80 -26.44
C SER A 112 -0.98 17.68 -25.45
N ARG A 113 -0.83 18.01 -24.16
CA ARG A 113 -0.90 17.04 -23.06
C ARG A 113 -2.33 16.47 -23.10
N ASN A 114 -2.53 15.40 -23.87
CA ASN A 114 -3.64 14.49 -23.59
C ASN A 114 -3.13 13.58 -22.48
N GLU A 115 -3.78 13.60 -21.33
CA GLU A 115 -3.51 12.66 -20.25
C GLU A 115 -3.60 11.23 -20.82
N ASP A 116 -2.55 10.44 -20.60
CA ASP A 116 -2.46 9.08 -21.12
C ASP A 116 -3.52 8.22 -20.39
N PRO A 117 -4.47 7.57 -21.10
CA PRO A 117 -5.53 6.77 -20.48
C PRO A 117 -5.03 5.73 -19.48
N ILE A 118 -3.78 5.25 -19.64
CA ILE A 118 -3.15 4.30 -18.72
C ILE A 118 -2.74 5.00 -17.41
N VAL A 119 -2.20 6.21 -17.50
CA VAL A 119 -1.84 7.01 -16.34
C VAL A 119 -3.08 7.35 -15.52
N ASP A 120 -4.20 7.66 -16.18
CA ASP A 120 -5.46 7.95 -15.50
C ASP A 120 -6.06 6.70 -14.84
N PHE A 121 -6.00 5.54 -15.51
CA PHE A 121 -6.40 4.27 -14.92
C PHE A 121 -5.57 3.92 -13.68
N LEU A 122 -4.25 4.11 -13.74
CA LEU A 122 -3.35 3.88 -12.60
C LEU A 122 -3.63 4.85 -11.45
N LYS A 123 -3.81 6.15 -11.73
CA LYS A 123 -4.19 7.15 -10.72
C LYS A 123 -5.50 6.77 -10.01
N ASN A 124 -6.51 6.35 -10.77
CA ASN A 124 -7.80 5.92 -10.22
C ASN A 124 -7.65 4.66 -9.36
N SER A 125 -6.88 3.68 -9.82
CA SER A 125 -6.64 2.42 -9.09
C SER A 125 -5.93 2.67 -7.75
N ILE A 126 -4.91 3.55 -7.74
CA ILE A 126 -4.20 3.94 -6.52
C ILE A 126 -5.15 4.64 -5.55
N LYS A 127 -5.99 5.54 -6.04
CA LYS A 127 -6.98 6.25 -5.22
C LYS A 127 -8.01 5.29 -4.61
N GLU A 128 -8.54 4.36 -5.40
CA GLU A 128 -9.48 3.34 -4.91
C GLU A 128 -8.85 2.45 -3.83
N PHE A 129 -7.60 2.02 -4.05
CA PHE A 129 -6.85 1.26 -3.05
C PHE A 129 -6.62 2.06 -1.77
N GLY A 130 -6.24 3.34 -1.88
CA GLY A 130 -6.07 4.24 -0.74
C GLY A 130 -7.36 4.38 0.08
N ASN A 131 -8.50 4.55 -0.58
CA ASN A 131 -9.80 4.64 0.10
C ASN A 131 -10.16 3.34 0.83
N MET A 132 -9.92 2.18 0.19
CA MET A 132 -10.14 0.87 0.79
C MET A 132 -9.22 0.66 2.00
N GLN A 133 -7.95 1.06 1.91
CA GLN A 133 -7.00 0.99 3.02
C GLN A 133 -7.44 1.85 4.20
N THR A 134 -7.89 3.08 3.97
CA THR A 134 -8.43 3.94 5.04
C THR A 134 -9.65 3.29 5.71
N THR A 135 -10.59 2.77 4.91
CA THR A 135 -11.79 2.10 5.45
C THR A 135 -11.42 0.85 6.27
N ALA A 136 -10.41 0.09 5.83
CA ALA A 136 -9.90 -1.06 6.55
C ALA A 136 -9.23 -0.65 7.87
N SER A 137 -8.42 0.41 7.86
CA SER A 137 -7.80 0.98 9.07
C SER A 137 -8.85 1.42 10.09
N ASP A 138 -9.87 2.17 9.66
CA ASP A 138 -10.97 2.61 10.54
C ASP A 138 -11.73 1.42 11.14
N SER A 139 -11.94 0.38 10.34
CA SER A 139 -12.61 -0.84 10.80
C SER A 139 -11.77 -1.59 11.84
N ILE A 140 -10.45 -1.61 11.66
CA ILE A 140 -9.51 -2.20 12.63
C ILE A 140 -9.50 -1.40 13.93
N GLU A 141 -9.48 -0.07 13.87
CA GLU A 141 -9.54 0.81 15.05
C GLU A 141 -10.80 0.52 15.89
N ARG A 142 -11.97 0.42 15.24
CA ARG A 142 -13.22 0.06 15.91
C ARG A 142 -13.17 -1.32 16.59
N LEU A 143 -12.49 -2.30 15.98
CA LEU A 143 -12.32 -3.63 16.59
C LEU A 143 -11.41 -3.59 17.81
N VAL A 144 -10.35 -2.77 17.77
CA VAL A 144 -9.46 -2.55 18.93
C VAL A 144 -10.26 -1.99 20.09
N ASP A 145 -11.08 -0.96 19.86
CA ASP A 145 -11.94 -0.38 20.88
C ASP A 145 -12.93 -1.40 21.46
N CYS A 146 -13.55 -2.23 20.62
CA CYS A 146 -14.46 -3.28 21.08
C CYS A 146 -13.76 -4.31 21.98
N PHE A 147 -12.56 -4.77 21.60
CA PHE A 147 -11.81 -5.74 22.41
C PHE A 147 -11.30 -5.12 23.71
N GLN A 148 -10.89 -3.85 23.67
CA GLN A 148 -10.47 -3.14 24.88
C GLN A 148 -11.65 -2.98 25.85
N PHE A 149 -12.83 -2.57 25.36
CA PHE A 149 -14.04 -2.46 26.16
C PHE A 149 -14.42 -3.80 26.82
N GLU A 150 -14.36 -4.91 26.08
CA GLU A 150 -14.64 -6.25 26.64
C GLU A 150 -13.59 -6.68 27.67
N ALA A 151 -12.31 -6.42 27.41
CA ALA A 151 -11.22 -6.72 28.35
C ALA A 151 -11.34 -5.91 29.65
N ASP A 152 -11.71 -4.64 29.55
CA ASP A 152 -11.95 -3.77 30.70
C ASP A 152 -13.19 -4.23 31.48
N GLY A 153 -14.25 -4.63 30.77
CA GLY A 153 -15.45 -5.23 31.37
C GLY A 153 -15.14 -6.51 32.14
N ALA A 154 -14.33 -7.41 31.57
CA ALA A 154 -13.86 -8.60 32.25
C ALA A 154 -13.02 -8.27 33.48
N THR A 155 -12.13 -7.27 33.38
CA THR A 155 -11.31 -6.79 34.50
C THR A 155 -12.19 -6.24 35.63
N ARG A 156 -13.23 -5.46 35.32
CA ARG A 156 -14.20 -4.99 36.31
C ARG A 156 -14.89 -6.16 37.01
N ARG A 157 -15.41 -7.14 36.25
CA ARG A 157 -16.08 -8.35 36.79
C ARG A 157 -15.18 -9.12 37.76
N MET A 158 -13.89 -9.26 37.45
CA MET A 158 -12.93 -9.93 38.33
C MET A 158 -12.64 -9.15 39.63
N LYS A 159 -12.75 -7.82 39.61
CA LYS A 159 -12.45 -6.95 40.77
C LYS A 159 -13.64 -6.70 41.70
N VAL A 160 -14.87 -7.01 41.27
CA VAL A 160 -16.11 -6.72 42.04
C VAL A 160 -15.98 -7.15 43.49
N PHE A 161 -15.57 -8.40 43.74
CA PHE A 161 -15.55 -8.92 45.11
C PHE A 161 -14.52 -8.23 46.01
N ASP A 162 -13.40 -7.78 45.44
CA ASP A 162 -12.38 -7.04 46.19
C ASP A 162 -12.82 -5.61 46.49
N GLU A 163 -13.58 -4.96 45.60
CA GLU A 163 -14.22 -3.67 45.90
C GLU A 163 -15.30 -3.82 46.96
N LEU A 164 -16.16 -4.85 46.84
CA LEU A 164 -17.19 -5.12 47.83
C LEU A 164 -16.62 -5.35 49.23
N LYS A 165 -15.41 -5.91 49.36
CA LYS A 165 -14.73 -6.09 50.66
C LYS A 165 -14.40 -4.78 51.37
N LYS A 166 -14.11 -3.72 50.62
CA LYS A 166 -13.71 -2.40 51.17
C LYS A 166 -14.88 -1.62 51.77
N ILE A 167 -16.11 -1.97 51.37
CA ILE A 167 -17.32 -1.28 51.81
C ILE A 167 -17.74 -1.81 53.17
N ASP A 168 -17.89 -0.92 54.15
CA ASP A 168 -18.43 -1.23 55.47
C ASP A 168 -19.97 -1.26 55.45
N GLY A 169 -20.59 -1.86 56.48
CA GLY A 169 -22.06 -1.89 56.60
C GLY A 169 -22.78 -3.03 55.86
N MET A 170 -22.06 -3.87 55.11
CA MET A 170 -22.63 -5.07 54.47
C MET A 170 -22.24 -6.37 55.17
N THR A 171 -23.22 -7.28 55.35
CA THR A 171 -22.98 -8.66 55.76
C THR A 171 -22.35 -9.50 54.63
N ASN A 172 -21.68 -10.60 54.97
CA ASN A 172 -21.08 -11.50 53.97
C ASN A 172 -22.12 -12.09 52.99
N ALA A 173 -23.32 -12.40 53.47
CA ALA A 173 -24.40 -12.91 52.64
C ALA A 173 -24.88 -11.87 51.61
N GLN A 174 -25.02 -10.61 52.03
CA GLN A 174 -25.35 -9.50 51.14
C GLN A 174 -24.25 -9.28 50.10
N ARG A 175 -22.97 -9.32 50.50
CA ARG A 175 -21.84 -9.14 49.57
C ARG A 175 -21.83 -10.20 48.47
N VAL A 176 -22.07 -11.47 48.83
CA VAL A 176 -22.16 -12.55 47.84
C VAL A 176 -23.34 -12.34 46.89
N LYS A 177 -24.52 -11.99 47.41
CA LYS A 177 -25.73 -11.79 46.60
C LYS A 177 -25.58 -10.60 45.64
N VAL A 178 -25.10 -9.46 46.13
CA VAL A 178 -24.86 -8.27 45.30
C VAL A 178 -23.74 -8.53 44.28
N GLY A 179 -22.67 -9.20 44.67
CA GLY A 179 -21.60 -9.58 43.76
C GLY A 179 -22.10 -10.40 42.57
N GLN A 180 -23.03 -11.34 42.81
CA GLN A 180 -23.69 -12.09 41.74
C GLN A 180 -24.53 -11.19 40.83
N LEU A 181 -25.33 -10.29 41.41
CA LEU A 181 -26.16 -9.35 40.64
C LEU A 181 -25.31 -8.44 39.75
N LEU A 182 -24.21 -7.87 40.28
CA LEU A 182 -23.31 -7.01 39.53
C LEU A 182 -22.59 -7.74 38.39
N VAL A 183 -22.09 -8.95 38.63
CA VAL A 183 -21.36 -9.70 37.59
C VAL A 183 -22.27 -10.12 36.43
N HIS A 184 -23.57 -10.31 36.69
CA HIS A 184 -24.57 -10.63 35.67
C HIS A 184 -25.15 -9.42 34.95
N ASP A 185 -24.98 -8.21 35.47
CA ASP A 185 -25.50 -6.98 34.89
C ASP A 185 -24.38 -5.98 34.57
N GLN A 186 -24.05 -5.91 33.28
CA GLN A 186 -22.96 -5.06 32.77
C GLN A 186 -23.22 -3.57 32.99
N VAL A 187 -24.49 -3.13 33.04
CA VAL A 187 -24.81 -1.71 33.28
C VAL A 187 -24.58 -1.38 34.74
N ASN A 188 -25.02 -2.26 35.66
CA ASN A 188 -24.86 -2.04 37.09
C ASN A 188 -23.40 -2.10 37.54
N ILE A 189 -22.59 -3.01 36.98
CA ILE A 189 -21.16 -3.05 37.28
C ILE A 189 -20.47 -1.79 36.77
N ASP A 190 -20.77 -1.34 35.55
CA ASP A 190 -20.17 -0.14 34.99
C ASP A 190 -20.53 1.08 35.85
N TYR A 191 -21.81 1.22 36.19
CA TYR A 191 -22.28 2.28 37.09
C TYR A 191 -21.61 2.21 38.47
N PHE A 192 -21.52 1.02 39.09
CA PHE A 192 -20.85 0.82 40.37
C PHE A 192 -19.40 1.34 40.39
N PHE A 193 -18.64 1.12 39.31
CA PHE A 193 -17.27 1.59 39.18
C PHE A 193 -17.16 3.10 38.87
N THR A 194 -18.27 3.78 38.54
CA THR A 194 -18.32 5.25 38.41
C THR A 194 -18.68 5.97 39.71
N LEU A 195 -19.24 5.26 40.70
CA LEU A 195 -19.68 5.86 41.96
C LEU A 195 -18.52 6.19 42.88
N ASP A 196 -18.59 7.36 43.51
CA ASP A 196 -17.73 7.68 44.67
C ASP A 196 -18.08 6.77 45.85
N GLU A 197 -17.11 6.51 46.73
CA GLU A 197 -17.24 5.54 47.83
C GLU A 197 -18.45 5.81 48.74
N GLU A 198 -18.83 7.08 48.92
CA GLU A 198 -19.96 7.49 49.76
C GLU A 198 -21.33 7.04 49.23
N PHE A 199 -21.48 6.85 47.91
CA PHE A 199 -22.74 6.43 47.29
C PHE A 199 -22.83 4.93 47.06
N LYS A 200 -21.72 4.19 47.17
CA LYS A 200 -21.67 2.76 46.84
C LYS A 200 -22.56 1.94 47.75
N LEU A 201 -22.57 2.19 49.06
CA LEU A 201 -23.36 1.37 49.99
C LEU A 201 -24.87 1.46 49.68
N ASP A 202 -25.39 2.67 49.51
CA ASP A 202 -26.81 2.91 49.22
C ASP A 202 -27.23 2.27 47.89
N PHE A 203 -26.38 2.38 46.86
CA PHE A 203 -26.60 1.71 45.59
C PHE A 203 -26.63 0.18 45.74
N LEU A 204 -25.70 -0.41 46.49
CA LEU A 204 -25.65 -1.87 46.65
C LEU A 204 -26.82 -2.40 47.49
N LEU A 205 -27.34 -1.61 48.43
CA LEU A 205 -28.53 -1.95 49.18
C LEU A 205 -29.79 -1.88 48.33
N SER A 206 -29.91 -0.90 47.42
CA SER A 206 -31.06 -0.82 46.51
C SER A 206 -31.13 -1.98 45.52
N LEU A 207 -30.00 -2.62 45.19
CA LEU A 207 -29.97 -3.85 44.40
C LEU A 207 -30.52 -5.08 45.14
N LEU A 208 -30.69 -5.00 46.46
CA LEU A 208 -31.16 -6.11 47.30
C LEU A 208 -32.65 -6.03 47.65
N GLU A 209 -33.28 -4.89 47.43
CA GLU A 209 -34.72 -4.66 47.59
C GLU A 209 -35.53 -5.36 46.49
#